data_AF-A0A822HGN9-F1
#
_entry.id   AF-A0A822HGN9-F1
#
_cell.length_a   1.000
_cell.length_b   1.000
_cell.length_c   1.000
_cell.angle_alpha   90.00
_cell.angle_beta   90.00
_cell.angle_gamma   90.00
#
_symmetry.space_group_name_H-M   'P 1'
#
loop_
_entity.id
_entity.type
_entity.pdbx_description
1 polymer ?
#
loop_
_entity_poly.entity_id
_entity_poly.type
_entity_poly.pdbx_seq_one_letter_code
_entity_poly.pdbx_strand_id
1 'polypeptide(L)' 'DRLLKDIVIETCTQFEVIAFIPLLRERIYVRNAFTRQFIVSWVSLLTSVPEFDMVQYLPEIMDGLFHILGDPNPEIRK' A
#
# COMPACT_ATOMS: atom_id res chain seq x y z
N ASP A 1 7.20 10.70 -5.28
CA ASP A 1 6.85 9.59 -4.38
C ASP A 1 7.40 9.84 -2.97
N ARG A 2 8.72 9.89 -2.78
CA ARG A 2 9.35 10.07 -1.46
C ARG A 2 8.82 11.25 -0.63
N LEU A 3 8.75 12.45 -1.20
CA LEU A 3 8.21 13.63 -0.50
C LEU A 3 6.78 13.46 0.03
N LEU A 4 5.93 12.74 -0.70
CA LEU A 4 4.53 12.55 -0.30
C LEU A 4 4.44 11.53 0.85
N LYS A 5 5.32 10.52 0.84
CA LYS A 5 5.47 9.56 1.92
C LYS A 5 6.05 10.19 3.17
N ASP A 6 7.06 11.04 3.03
CA ASP A 6 7.68 11.78 4.12
C ASP A 6 6.63 12.68 4.82
N ILE A 7 5.79 13.38 4.04
CA ILE A 7 4.66 14.16 4.59
C ILE A 7 3.68 13.26 5.36
N VAL A 8 3.31 12.09 4.82
CA VAL A 8 2.38 11.17 5.51
C VAL A 8 2.95 10.65 6.83
N ILE A 9 4.25 10.37 6.90
CA ILE A 9 4.92 9.96 8.14
C ILE A 9 4.90 11.12 9.15
N GLU A 10 5.27 12.33 8.73
CA GLU A 10 5.33 13.51 9.60
C GLU A 10 3.95 13.96 10.09
N THR A 11 2.91 13.69 9.30
CA THR A 11 1.52 14.10 9.57
C THR A 11 0.63 12.92 9.92
N CYS A 12 1.15 11.77 10.36
CA CYS A 12 0.36 10.56 10.59
C CYS A 12 -0.86 10.75 11.52
N THR A 13 -0.85 11.78 12.37
CA THR A 13 -2.00 12.16 13.22
C THR A 13 -3.10 12.93 12.47
N GLN A 14 -2.82 13.48 11.28
CA GLN A 14 -3.73 14.21 10.39
C GLN A 14 -4.04 13.44 9.09
N PHE A 15 -3.20 12.51 8.69
CA PHE A 15 -3.42 11.71 7.50
C PHE A 15 -4.47 10.62 7.80
N GLU A 16 -5.66 10.74 7.19
CA GLU A 16 -6.73 9.75 7.31
C GLU A 16 -6.39 8.47 6.54
N VAL A 17 -5.52 7.63 7.11
CA VAL A 17 -5.16 6.33 6.53
C VAL A 17 -6.41 5.50 6.21
N ILE A 18 -7.44 5.62 7.05
CA ILE A 18 -8.75 4.96 6.88
C ILE A 18 -9.38 5.32 5.52
N ALA A 19 -9.33 6.58 5.10
CA ALA A 19 -9.87 7.01 3.82
C ALA A 19 -9.00 6.56 2.63
N PHE A 20 -7.73 6.21 2.88
CA PHE A 20 -6.80 5.76 1.85
C PHE A 20 -6.94 4.25 1.54
N ILE A 21 -7.33 3.42 2.51
CA ILE A 21 -7.44 1.96 2.32
C ILE A 21 -8.37 1.55 1.17
N PRO A 22 -9.58 2.12 0.99
CA PRO A 22 -10.44 1.80 -0.14
C PRO A 22 -9.78 2.05 -1.50
N LEU A 23 -8.99 3.13 -1.61
CA LEU A 23 -8.26 3.46 -2.84
C LEU A 23 -7.15 2.43 -3.12
N LEU A 24 -6.46 1.98 -2.07
CA LEU A 24 -5.42 0.96 -2.18
C LEU A 24 -6.03 -0.38 -2.65
N ARG A 25 -7.16 -0.77 -2.05
CA ARG A 25 -7.92 -1.96 -2.42
C ARG A 25 -8.39 -1.94 -3.88
N GLU A 26 -8.86 -0.81 -4.38
CA GLU A 26 -9.29 -0.71 -5.78
C GLU A 26 -8.13 -0.78 -6.78
N ARG A 27 -6.97 -0.23 -6.40
CA ARG A 27 -5.84 -0.07 -7.33
C ARG A 27 -4.82 -1.20 -7.29
N ILE A 28 -4.95 -2.13 -6.35
CA ILE A 28 -4.08 -3.31 -6.25
C ILE A 28 -4.20 -4.25 -7.47
N TYR A 29 -5.33 -4.23 -8.19
CA TYR A 29 -5.59 -5.08 -9.38
C TYR A 29 -5.24 -4.43 -10.73
N VAL A 30 -4.59 -3.27 -10.72
CA VAL A 30 -4.30 -2.52 -11.96
C VAL A 30 -3.23 -3.22 -12.79
N ARG A 31 -3.42 -3.27 -14.13
CA ARG A 31 -2.46 -3.91 -15.07
C ARG A 31 -1.15 -3.15 -15.26
N ASN A 32 -1.10 -1.87 -14.91
CA ASN A 32 0.10 -1.07 -14.99
C ASN A 32 1.10 -1.45 -13.89
N ALA A 33 2.29 -1.91 -14.29
CA ALA A 33 3.36 -2.34 -13.40
C ALA A 33 3.84 -1.21 -12.45
N PHE A 34 3.92 0.04 -12.92
CA PHE A 34 4.31 1.18 -12.09
C PHE A 34 3.26 1.45 -11.00
N THR A 35 1.98 1.31 -11.33
CA THR A 35 0.91 1.44 -10.33
C THR A 35 1.01 0.37 -9.27
N ARG A 36 1.26 -0.89 -9.65
CA ARG A 36 1.43 -1.97 -8.66
C ARG A 36 2.67 -1.78 -7.81
N GLN A 37 3.79 -1.37 -8.39
CA GLN A 37 5.00 -1.03 -7.63
C GLN A 37 4.77 0.12 -6.64
N PHE A 38 4.01 1.14 -7.06
CA PHE A 38 3.60 2.23 -6.18
C PHE A 38 2.76 1.69 -5.01
N ILE A 39 1.76 0.84 -5.27
CA ILE A 39 0.93 0.21 -4.23
C ILE A 39 1.75 -0.62 -3.25
N VAL A 40 2.67 -1.47 -3.72
CA VAL A 40 3.58 -2.24 -2.84
C VAL A 40 4.36 -1.31 -1.92
N SER A 41 4.88 -0.21 -2.48
CA SER A 41 5.66 0.74 -1.70
C SER A 41 4.80 1.53 -0.68
N TRP A 42 3.51 1.73 -0.94
CA TRP A 42 2.57 2.29 0.04
C TRP A 42 2.19 1.29 1.13
N VAL A 43 1.95 0.02 0.76
CA VAL A 43 1.72 -1.05 1.74
C VAL A 43 2.91 -1.16 2.69
N SER A 44 4.13 -1.20 2.14
CA SER A 44 5.36 -1.23 2.95
C SER A 44 5.50 -0.01 3.87
N LEU A 45 5.15 1.18 3.39
CA LEU A 45 5.15 2.39 4.22
C LEU A 45 4.15 2.27 5.37
N LEU A 46 2.90 1.88 5.08
CA LEU A 46 1.86 1.76 6.09
C LEU A 46 2.21 0.70 7.14
N THR A 47 2.81 -0.42 6.75
CA THR A 47 3.32 -1.43 7.71
C THR A 47 4.45 -0.93 8.61
N SER A 48 5.14 0.15 8.21
CA SER A 48 6.23 0.73 8.99
C SER A 48 5.79 1.77 10.02
N VAL A 49 4.53 2.22 9.97
CA VAL A 49 3.96 3.22 10.89
C VAL A 49 3.54 2.52 12.19
N PRO A 50 4.20 2.77 13.34
CA PRO A 50 3.92 2.05 14.60
C PRO A 50 2.51 2.28 15.15
N GLU A 51 1.94 3.46 14.92
CA GLU A 51 0.62 3.86 15.42
C GLU A 51 -0.54 3.30 14.58
N PHE A 52 -0.24 2.72 13.41
CA PHE A 52 -1.24 2.20 12.48
C PHE A 52 -1.30 0.67 12.54
N ASP A 53 -2.42 0.14 13.03
CA ASP A 53 -2.65 -1.30 13.02
C ASP A 53 -3.13 -1.77 11.65
N MET A 54 -2.17 -2.12 10.79
CA MET A 54 -2.45 -2.61 9.44
C MET A 54 -3.16 -3.99 9.43
N VAL A 55 -3.10 -4.75 10.53
CA VAL A 55 -3.75 -6.07 10.62
C VAL A 55 -5.27 -5.94 10.48
N GLN A 56 -5.85 -4.84 10.94
CA GLN A 56 -7.29 -4.57 10.83
C GLN A 56 -7.78 -4.50 9.38
N TYR A 57 -6.92 -4.05 8.46
CA TYR A 57 -7.25 -3.86 7.05
C TYR A 57 -6.73 -4.98 6.16
N LEU A 58 -5.93 -5.90 6.71
CA LEU A 58 -5.35 -7.01 5.97
C LEU A 58 -6.40 -7.83 5.20
N PRO A 59 -7.58 -8.21 5.77
CA PRO A 59 -8.58 -8.98 5.03
C PRO A 59 -9.09 -8.30 3.77
N GLU A 60 -9.10 -6.96 3.73
CA GLU A 60 -9.58 -6.20 2.57
C GLU A 60 -8.60 -6.17 1.41
N ILE A 61 -7.30 -6.28 1.70
CA ILE A 61 -6.23 -6.17 0.71
C ILE A 61 -5.52 -7.49 0.42
N MET A 62 -5.80 -8.54 1.20
CA MET A 62 -5.11 -9.84 1.17
C MET A 62 -5.16 -10.50 -0.21
N ASP A 63 -6.32 -10.50 -0.88
CA ASP A 63 -6.46 -11.06 -2.23
C ASP A 63 -5.57 -10.34 -3.25
N GLY A 64 -5.56 -9.01 -3.20
CA GLY A 64 -4.69 -8.20 -4.05
C GLY A 64 -3.20 -8.40 -3.76
N LEU A 65 -2.81 -8.64 -2.50
CA LEU A 65 -1.44 -8.98 -2.15
C LEU A 65 -1.02 -10.33 -2.74
N PHE A 66 -1.91 -11.34 -2.72
CA PHE A 66 -1.64 -12.61 -3.42
C PHE A 66 -1.51 -12.42 -4.93
N HIS A 67 -2.28 -11.51 -5.52
CA HIS A 67 -2.13 -11.16 -6.93
C HIS A 67 -0.75 -10.55 -7.24
N ILE A 68 -0.26 -9.66 -6.37
CA ILE A 68 1.07 -9.06 -6.46
C ILE A 68 2.18 -10.11 -6.33
N LEU A 69 2.03 -11.10 -5.44
CA LEU A 69 2.99 -12.20 -5.31
C LEU A 69 3.08 -13.04 -6.59
N GLY A 70 2.00 -13.11 -7.38
CA GLY A 70 1.97 -13.73 -8.69
C GLY A 70 2.42 -12.85 -9.86
N ASP A 71 2.86 -11.61 -9.62
CA ASP A 71 3.20 -10.66 -10.68
C ASP A 71 4.33 -11.20 -11.58
N PRO A 72 4.26 -11.12 -12.92
CA PRO A 72 5.36 -11.53 -13.79
C PRO A 72 6.65 -10.74 -13.57
N ASN A 73 6.60 -9.50 -13.08
CA ASN A 73 7.74 -8.65 -12.82
C ASN A 73 8.43 -9.02 -11.48
N PRO A 74 9.67 -9.53 -11.49
CA PRO A 74 10.38 -9.92 -10.27
C PRO A 74 10.61 -8.78 -9.28
N GLU A 75 10.73 -7.54 -9.76
CA GLU A 75 10.95 -6.39 -8.87
C GLU A 75 9.68 -5.98 -8.12
N ILE A 76 8.49 -6.43 -8.55
CA ILE A 76 7.22 -6.20 -7.84
C ILE A 76 6.95 -7.29 -6.80
N ARG A 77 7.52 -8.50 -7.00
CA ARG A 77 7.38 -9.62 -6.07
C ARG A 77 8.29 -9.57 -4.84
N LYS A 78 9.30 -8.68 -4.85
CA LYS A 78 10.26 -8.49 -3.75
C LYS A 78 9.67 -7.61 -2.66
#